data_AF-A0A815U1D6-F1
#
_entry.id   AF-A0A815U1D6-F1
#
_cell.length_a   1.000
_cell.length_b   1.000
_cell.length_c   1.000
_cell.angle_alpha   90.00
_cell.angle_beta   90.00
_cell.angle_gamma   90.00
#
_symmetry.space_group_name_H-M   'P 1'
#
loop_
_entity.id
_entity.type
_entity.pdbx_description
1 polymer ?
#
loop_
_entity_poly.entity_id
_entity_poly.type
_entity_poly.pdbx_seq_one_letter_code
_entity_poly.pdbx_strand_id
1 'polypeptide(L)'
;MFLLISKTNKITKVYLENMTGIEQVDILIKLCPRMNYLQINNINDMEVELFLKEILSIQMEDIDNCLCSLCFRIPLLDDQMMETLEEMIDHEKLLINYTIKRVCDNIYLHWR
;
A
#
# COMPACT_ATOMS: atom_id res chain seq x y z
N MET A 1 -10.45 23.93 -3.91
CA MET A 1 -11.47 23.39 -2.99
C MET A 1 -11.03 22.06 -2.37
N PHE A 2 -10.57 21.08 -3.16
CA PHE A 2 -10.05 19.78 -2.66
C PHE A 2 -8.93 19.88 -1.60
N LEU A 3 -7.96 20.79 -1.79
CA LEU A 3 -6.85 21.01 -0.84
C LEU A 3 -7.28 21.42 0.58
N LEU A 4 -8.45 22.04 0.73
CA LEU A 4 -8.93 22.50 2.05
C LEU A 4 -9.56 21.35 2.86
N ILE A 5 -10.22 20.42 2.15
CA ILE A 5 -10.83 19.22 2.73
C ILE A 5 -9.73 18.21 3.13
N SER A 6 -8.66 18.09 2.32
CA SER A 6 -7.57 17.17 2.62
C SER A 6 -6.80 17.56 3.89
N LYS A 7 -6.51 18.85 4.08
CA LYS A 7 -5.75 19.33 5.25
C LYS A 7 -6.49 19.26 6.58
N THR A 8 -7.81 19.19 6.54
CA THR A 8 -8.66 19.24 7.75
C THR A 8 -9.17 17.87 8.18
N ASN A 9 -9.22 16.89 7.27
CA ASN A 9 -9.65 15.56 7.66
C ASN A 9 -8.60 14.86 8.54
N LYS A 10 -9.09 13.91 9.33
CA LYS A 10 -8.31 13.11 10.29
C LYS A 10 -8.37 11.62 9.93
N ILE A 11 -8.61 11.32 8.64
CA ILE A 11 -8.69 9.93 8.18
C ILE A 11 -7.27 9.36 8.24
N THR A 12 -7.10 8.35 9.08
CA THR A 12 -5.82 7.65 9.24
C THR A 12 -5.84 6.26 8.63
N LYS A 13 -7.03 5.68 8.44
CA LYS A 13 -7.22 4.34 7.91
C LYS A 13 -8.23 4.37 6.77
N VAL A 14 -7.86 3.78 5.64
CA VAL A 14 -8.74 3.60 4.49
C VAL A 14 -8.84 2.11 4.16
N TYR A 15 -10.05 1.67 3.88
CA TYR A 15 -10.38 0.30 3.50
C TYR A 15 -11.04 0.34 2.12
N LEU A 16 -10.39 -0.28 1.14
CA LEU A 16 -10.91 -0.48 -0.20
C LEU A 16 -11.33 -1.92 -0.37
N GLU A 17 -12.61 -2.11 -0.69
CA GLU A 17 -13.12 -3.45 -0.99
C GLU A 17 -12.60 -3.93 -2.35
N ASN A 18 -12.65 -3.07 -3.36
CA ASN A 18 -12.11 -3.33 -4.68
C ASN A 18 -11.37 -2.10 -5.17
N MET A 19 -10.24 -2.33 -5.82
CA MET A 19 -9.45 -1.30 -6.48
C MET A 19 -9.61 -1.45 -7.99
N THR A 20 -10.00 -0.38 -8.69
CA THR A 20 -10.14 -0.44 -10.15
C THR A 20 -8.85 -0.08 -10.89
N GLY A 21 -7.90 0.57 -10.21
CA GLY A 21 -6.64 1.05 -10.78
C GLY A 21 -5.81 1.81 -9.75
N ILE A 22 -4.53 1.97 -10.03
CA ILE A 22 -3.56 2.63 -9.13
C ILE A 22 -3.86 4.11 -8.90
N GLU A 23 -4.51 4.75 -9.87
CA GLU A 23 -4.91 6.15 -9.79
C GLU A 23 -5.85 6.41 -8.62
N GLN A 24 -6.64 5.41 -8.20
CA GLN A 24 -7.49 5.52 -7.01
C GLN A 24 -6.66 5.66 -5.73
N VAL A 25 -5.54 4.95 -5.62
CA VAL A 25 -4.66 5.01 -4.46
C VAL A 25 -3.96 6.37 -4.39
N ASP A 26 -3.47 6.88 -5.53
CA ASP A 26 -2.90 8.24 -5.61
C ASP A 26 -3.90 9.32 -5.18
N ILE A 27 -5.15 9.23 -5.65
CA ILE A 27 -6.22 10.14 -5.22
C ILE A 27 -6.46 10.05 -3.71
N LEU A 28 -6.49 8.85 -3.14
CA LEU A 28 -6.72 8.65 -1.71
C LEU A 28 -5.61 9.23 -0.85
N ILE A 29 -4.36 9.06 -1.26
CA ILE A 29 -3.19 9.64 -0.57
C ILE A 29 -3.32 11.18 -0.57
N LYS A 30 -3.65 11.78 -1.71
CA LYS A 30 -3.87 13.23 -1.83
C LYS A 30 -5.07 13.74 -1.02
N LEU A 31 -6.13 12.95 -0.91
CA LEU A 31 -7.32 13.30 -0.13
C LEU A 31 -7.11 13.09 1.37
N CYS A 32 -6.31 12.10 1.77
CA CYS A 32 -6.10 11.70 3.15
C CYS A 32 -4.60 11.74 3.50
N PRO A 33 -3.98 12.93 3.59
CA PRO A 33 -2.53 13.05 3.81
C PRO A 33 -2.07 12.45 5.15
N ARG A 34 -2.99 12.27 6.10
CA ARG A 34 -2.73 11.63 7.41
C ARG A 34 -3.00 10.12 7.41
N MET A 35 -3.32 9.55 6.26
CA MET A 35 -3.53 8.12 6.11
C MET A 35 -2.22 7.40 6.41
N ASN A 36 -2.24 6.57 7.46
CA ASN A 36 -1.10 5.75 7.85
C ASN A 36 -1.33 4.25 7.57
N TYR A 37 -2.57 3.89 7.22
CA TYR A 37 -2.96 2.53 6.92
C TYR A 37 -3.90 2.50 5.70
N LEU A 38 -3.53 1.66 4.73
CA LEU A 38 -4.38 1.34 3.57
C LEU A 38 -4.60 -0.17 3.52
N GLN A 39 -5.86 -0.60 3.46
CA GLN A 39 -6.23 -1.99 3.20
C GLN A 39 -6.94 -2.11 1.86
N ILE A 40 -6.56 -3.10 1.05
CA ILE A 40 -7.16 -3.40 -0.25
C ILE A 40 -7.54 -4.89 -0.30
N ASN A 41 -8.84 -5.20 -0.28
CA ASN A 41 -9.30 -6.59 -0.22
C ASN A 41 -9.24 -7.31 -1.56
N ASN A 42 -9.12 -6.57 -2.65
CA ASN A 42 -9.02 -7.11 -4.00
C ASN A 42 -8.16 -6.15 -4.83
N ILE A 43 -6.89 -6.50 -4.96
CA ILE A 43 -6.11 -6.08 -6.11
C ILE A 43 -6.59 -7.02 -7.22
N ASN A 44 -7.25 -6.48 -8.26
CA ASN A 44 -7.70 -7.28 -9.41
C ASN A 44 -6.50 -8.02 -10.06
N ASP A 45 -6.63 -8.60 -11.26
CA ASP A 45 -5.56 -9.33 -11.99
C ASP A 45 -4.21 -8.58 -12.23
N MET A 46 -3.98 -7.45 -11.56
CA MET A 46 -2.70 -6.78 -11.41
C MET A 46 -1.68 -7.70 -10.72
N GLU A 47 -0.50 -7.76 -11.32
CA GLU A 47 0.65 -8.44 -10.73
C GLU A 47 1.03 -7.77 -9.42
N VAL A 48 1.18 -8.58 -8.36
CA VAL A 48 1.43 -8.12 -6.99
C VAL A 48 2.69 -7.27 -6.90
N GLU A 49 3.74 -7.69 -7.61
CA GLU A 49 5.01 -6.99 -7.67
C GLU A 49 4.83 -5.59 -8.25
N LEU A 50 4.10 -5.48 -9.38
CA LEU A 50 3.80 -4.20 -10.00
C LEU A 50 2.98 -3.32 -9.06
N PHE A 51 1.93 -3.89 -8.44
CA PHE A 51 1.10 -3.20 -7.47
C PHE A 51 1.92 -2.59 -6.32
N LEU A 52 2.82 -3.38 -5.71
CA LEU A 52 3.67 -2.91 -4.62
C LEU A 52 4.63 -1.83 -5.08
N LYS A 53 5.29 -2.01 -6.23
CA LYS A 53 6.20 -1.01 -6.78
C LYS A 53 5.51 0.32 -6.99
N GLU A 54 4.30 0.32 -7.54
CA GLU A 54 3.57 1.55 -7.81
C GLU A 54 3.11 2.24 -6.52
N ILE A 55 2.56 1.51 -5.54
CA ILE A 55 2.18 2.11 -4.24
C ILE A 55 3.40 2.72 -3.53
N LEU A 56 4.52 1.99 -3.51
CA LEU A 56 5.74 2.45 -2.84
C LEU A 56 6.37 3.63 -3.59
N SER A 57 6.30 3.67 -4.92
CA SER A 57 6.74 4.83 -5.71
C SER A 57 5.92 6.07 -5.38
N ILE A 58 4.59 5.96 -5.26
CA ILE A 58 3.72 7.08 -4.84
C ILE A 58 4.11 7.58 -3.45
N GLN A 59 4.51 6.67 -2.54
CA GLN A 59 4.98 7.03 -1.21
C GLN A 59 6.30 7.81 -1.25
N MET A 60 7.22 7.48 -2.15
CA MET A 60 8.51 8.17 -2.27
C MET A 60 8.40 9.56 -2.90
N GLU A 61 7.37 9.80 -3.72
CA GLU A 61 7.17 11.09 -4.40
C GLU A 61 6.53 12.17 -3.52
N ASP A 62 5.75 11.79 -2.50
CA ASP A 62 5.01 12.72 -1.65
C ASP A 62 5.58 12.78 -0.22
N ILE A 63 6.31 13.87 0.08
CA ILE A 63 6.95 14.12 1.38
C ILE A 63 5.93 14.22 2.53
N ASP A 64 4.69 14.64 2.24
CA ASP A 64 3.64 14.77 3.25
C ASP A 64 2.89 13.45 3.50
N ASN A 65 3.22 12.38 2.76
CA ASN A 65 2.57 11.09 2.88
C ASN A 65 2.97 10.38 4.18
N CYS A 66 1.95 10.09 5.01
CA CYS A 66 2.11 9.39 6.28
C CYS A 66 1.91 7.86 6.17
N LEU A 67 1.73 7.31 4.97
CA LEU A 67 1.47 5.90 4.76
C LEU A 67 2.68 5.09 5.23
N CYS A 68 2.47 4.27 6.25
CA CYS A 68 3.48 3.41 6.85
C CYS A 68 3.01 1.97 7.00
N SER A 69 1.79 1.66 6.57
CA SER A 69 1.25 0.31 6.61
C SER A 69 0.29 0.07 5.45
N LEU A 70 0.51 -1.05 4.77
CA LEU A 70 -0.28 -1.53 3.65
C LEU A 70 -0.77 -2.94 3.97
N CYS A 71 -2.03 -3.21 3.72
CA CYS A 71 -2.62 -4.53 3.79
C CYS A 71 -3.28 -4.84 2.46
N PHE A 72 -3.01 -6.00 1.87
CA PHE A 72 -3.68 -6.42 0.66
C PHE A 72 -3.91 -7.92 0.66
N ARG A 73 -5.00 -8.33 0.02
CA ARG A 73 -5.39 -9.74 -0.04
C ARG A 73 -4.91 -10.37 -1.34
N ILE A 74 -4.32 -11.55 -1.21
CA ILE A 74 -3.98 -12.43 -2.33
C ILE A 74 -4.54 -13.81 -2.01
N PRO A 75 -5.75 -14.13 -2.51
CA PRO A 75 -6.26 -15.48 -2.44
C PRO A 75 -5.33 -16.34 -3.30
N LEU A 76 -4.69 -17.36 -2.71
CA LEU A 76 -3.67 -18.25 -3.31
C LEU A 76 -2.20 -17.86 -3.13
N LEU A 77 -1.88 -16.90 -2.25
CA LEU A 77 -0.48 -16.68 -1.88
C LEU A 77 0.14 -17.94 -1.26
N ASP A 78 1.34 -18.32 -1.68
CA ASP A 78 2.16 -19.33 -1.01
C ASP A 78 3.42 -18.72 -0.40
N ASP A 79 4.20 -19.55 0.28
CA ASP A 79 5.40 -19.09 0.98
C ASP A 79 6.51 -18.69 -0.01
N GLN A 80 6.53 -19.28 -1.21
CA GLN A 80 7.48 -18.92 -2.28
C GLN A 80 7.17 -17.52 -2.84
N MET A 81 5.90 -17.19 -3.02
CA MET A 81 5.48 -15.84 -3.40
C MET A 81 5.85 -14.82 -2.32
N MET A 82 5.70 -15.18 -1.03
CA MET A 82 6.15 -14.31 0.08
C MET A 82 7.65 -14.03 0.02
N GLU A 83 8.48 -15.07 -0.15
CA GLU A 83 9.93 -14.92 -0.32
C GLU A 83 10.26 -14.04 -1.54
N THR A 84 9.57 -14.24 -2.66
CA THR A 84 9.74 -13.43 -3.87
C THR A 84 9.44 -11.95 -3.63
N LEU A 85 8.40 -11.65 -2.85
CA LEU A 85 8.05 -10.28 -2.48
C LEU A 85 9.10 -9.64 -1.57
N GLU A 86 9.60 -10.37 -0.58
CA GLU A 86 10.69 -9.91 0.29
C GLU A 86 11.97 -9.64 -0.52
N GLU A 87 12.37 -10.59 -1.37
CA GLU A 87 13.53 -10.45 -2.25
C GLU A 87 13.39 -9.25 -3.19
N MET A 88 12.22 -9.02 -3.77
CA MET A 88 11.97 -7.87 -4.63
C MET A 88 12.11 -6.55 -3.84
N ILE A 89 11.50 -6.44 -2.66
CA ILE A 89 11.59 -5.24 -1.82
C ILE A 89 13.05 -4.95 -1.46
N ASP A 90 13.82 -5.98 -1.10
CA ASP A 90 15.22 -5.86 -0.70
C ASP A 90 16.14 -5.53 -1.89
N HIS A 91 15.98 -6.25 -3.00
CA HIS A 91 16.80 -6.09 -4.20
C HIS A 91 16.65 -4.70 -4.82
N GLU A 92 15.41 -4.22 -4.92
CA GLU A 92 15.08 -2.91 -5.47
C GLU A 92 15.17 -1.78 -4.45
N LYS A 93 15.41 -2.11 -3.18
CA LYS A 93 15.51 -1.16 -2.05
C LYS A 93 14.27 -0.27 -1.92
N LEU A 94 13.09 -0.86 -2.12
CA LEU A 94 11.82 -0.14 -2.09
C LEU A 94 11.47 0.38 -0.70
N LEU A 95 11.87 -0.35 0.35
CA LEU A 95 11.64 0.02 1.75
C LEU A 95 12.90 -0.21 2.60
N ILE A 96 13.04 0.60 3.64
CA ILE A 96 14.06 0.43 4.68
C ILE A 96 13.32 0.12 5.99
N ASN A 97 13.84 -0.81 6.80
CA ASN A 97 13.29 -1.17 8.11
C ASN A 97 11.80 -1.59 8.07
N TYR A 98 11.43 -2.45 7.12
CA TYR A 98 10.07 -2.95 7.01
C TYR A 98 9.88 -4.28 7.74
N THR A 99 8.63 -4.62 7.98
CA THR A 99 8.18 -5.95 8.35
C THR A 99 7.07 -6.36 7.42
N ILE A 100 7.18 -7.54 6.85
CA ILE A 100 6.10 -8.18 6.09
C ILE A 100 5.59 -9.39 6.89
N LYS A 101 4.28 -9.60 6.90
CA LYS A 101 3.64 -10.73 7.60
C LYS A 101 2.44 -11.21 6.81
N ARG A 102 2.30 -12.53 6.71
CA ARG A 102 1.11 -13.18 6.17
C ARG A 102 0.17 -13.59 7.30
N VAL A 103 -1.11 -13.24 7.19
CA VAL A 103 -2.19 -13.76 8.05
C VAL A 103 -3.36 -14.18 7.16
N CYS A 104 -3.56 -15.50 7.04
CA CYS A 104 -4.48 -16.10 6.07
C CYS A 104 -4.13 -15.66 4.63
N ASP A 105 -5.07 -15.04 3.93
CA ASP A 105 -4.91 -14.51 2.56
C ASP A 105 -4.39 -13.06 2.54
N ASN A 106 -4.17 -12.45 3.70
CA ASN A 106 -3.76 -11.05 3.78
C ASN A 106 -2.25 -10.94 4.02
N ILE A 107 -1.62 -10.05 3.26
CA ILE A 107 -0.26 -9.60 3.49
C ILE A 107 -0.32 -8.25 4.19
N TYR A 108 0.42 -8.14 5.29
CA TYR A 108 0.63 -6.92 6.03
C TYR A 108 2.07 -6.47 5.83
N LEU A 109 2.23 -5.32 5.21
CA LEU A 109 3.50 -4.62 5.09
C LEU A 109 3.47 -3.40 6.02
N HIS A 110 4.53 -3.22 6.80
CA HIS A 110 4.69 -2.08 7.69
C HIS A 110 6.12 -1.57 7.62
N TRP A 111 6.32 -0.27 7.55
CA TRP A 111 7.63 0.38 7.47
C TRP A 111 7.67 1.65 8.33
N ARG A 112 8.87 2.22 8.49
CA ARG A 112 9.14 3.41 9.31
C ARG A 112 9.90 4.47 8.54
#